data_AF-C5E866-F1
#
_entry.id   AF-C5E866-F1
#
_cell.length_a   1.000
_cell.length_b   1.000
_cell.length_c   1.000
_cell.angle_alpha   90.00
_cell.angle_beta   90.00
_cell.angle_gamma   90.00
#
_symmetry.space_group_name_H-M   'P 1'
#
loop_
_entity.id
_entity.type
_entity.pdbx_description
1 polymer ?
#
loop_
_entity_poly.entity_id
_entity_poly.type
_entity_poly.pdbx_seq_one_letter_code
_entity_poly.pdbx_strand_id
1 'polypeptide(L)'
;MASSSDGDQSKQPKTKHEDASKNRKHGKKKSKSDARSKKRAGAGKTSESFDDYEDYEEREAVSKADKKVSKDRPGLFAPMTLREVTVRNRIWLPPMCTYSSFARDGRPTPFHYQHYVSRAFGGFGMVIVESTAVAPEGRITPCDLGLWEDGQIDAWRWIVDGIREAGAVPAIQLNHAGRKASTGCFAVGYDGQSVPEEAGGWPTMAPSEIAFGGLRTPRALSVDEIHGLVGAFAAAAGRAVAAGFQAIQIHAAHGYLISQFLDPLSNERDDEYGGDLTGRSRFLVEVVDAVRGAVPEGVPVRAHFGHGLGRRRLGFGPDHRTIQGAEGAWRRCDGRVYRRHHVGSVDSGQAELSGAVLRAGQGQGRYSGDRGGSYHQAEAGGQDSGPWRSRCRGDWPRRIA
;
A
#
# COMPACT_ATOMS: atom_id res chain seq x y z
N MET A 1 15.10 -46.02 -56.85
CA MET A 1 16.53 -45.89 -56.49
C MET A 1 16.57 -45.96 -54.97
N ALA A 2 16.65 -47.12 -54.30
CA ALA A 2 17.82 -47.99 -54.12
C ALA A 2 19.08 -47.18 -53.78
N SER A 3 19.91 -47.44 -52.78
CA SER A 3 20.00 -48.43 -51.69
C SER A 3 21.40 -48.21 -51.07
N SER A 4 21.55 -48.41 -49.75
CA SER A 4 22.78 -48.87 -49.06
C SER A 4 24.07 -48.01 -49.23
N SER A 5 25.17 -48.13 -48.49
CA SER A 5 25.70 -49.06 -47.48
C SER A 5 27.03 -48.45 -46.98
N ASP A 6 27.34 -48.68 -45.70
CA ASP A 6 28.59 -49.17 -45.09
C ASP A 6 29.99 -48.54 -45.30
N GLY A 7 30.79 -48.63 -44.22
CA GLY A 7 32.26 -48.69 -44.21
C GLY A 7 32.92 -47.65 -43.30
N ASP A 8 33.08 -47.85 -41.99
CA ASP A 8 33.98 -48.76 -41.23
C ASP A 8 35.42 -48.25 -41.01
N GLN A 9 35.78 -48.19 -39.71
CA GLN A 9 37.09 -48.36 -39.05
C GLN A 9 38.35 -47.58 -39.50
N SER A 10 38.96 -46.83 -38.58
CA SER A 10 40.02 -47.38 -37.70
C SER A 10 40.97 -46.32 -37.06
N LYS A 11 41.44 -46.67 -35.85
CA LYS A 11 42.75 -46.35 -35.21
C LYS A 11 42.95 -45.01 -34.46
N GLN A 12 42.95 -45.15 -33.12
CA GLN A 12 43.77 -44.39 -32.18
C GLN A 12 45.29 -44.59 -32.45
N PRO A 13 46.13 -43.74 -31.85
CA PRO A 13 47.00 -44.28 -30.79
C PRO A 13 47.03 -43.44 -29.49
N LYS A 14 47.31 -44.17 -28.40
CA LYS A 14 47.53 -43.74 -27.01
C LYS A 14 48.99 -43.35 -26.77
N THR A 15 49.25 -42.46 -25.81
CA THR A 15 50.40 -42.46 -24.87
C THR A 15 49.98 -41.72 -23.58
N LYS A 16 49.79 -42.39 -22.43
CA LYS A 16 50.73 -42.79 -21.35
C LYS A 16 51.23 -41.60 -20.48
N HIS A 17 50.76 -41.49 -19.22
CA HIS A 17 51.39 -41.97 -17.95
C HIS A 17 52.62 -41.13 -17.57
N GLU A 18 52.85 -40.57 -16.38
CA GLU A 18 52.87 -41.09 -14.98
C GLU A 18 53.21 -39.87 -14.06
N ASP A 19 52.55 -39.64 -12.92
CA ASP A 19 52.82 -40.08 -11.53
C ASP A 19 53.56 -39.10 -10.58
N ALA A 20 53.26 -39.29 -9.28
CA ALA A 20 54.02 -38.95 -8.06
C ALA A 20 53.84 -37.59 -7.33
N SER A 21 52.93 -37.62 -6.33
CA SER A 21 53.21 -37.55 -4.87
C SER A 21 54.05 -36.39 -4.27
N LYS A 22 53.47 -35.69 -3.27
CA LYS A 22 54.00 -35.63 -1.86
C LYS A 22 53.15 -34.76 -0.90
N ASN A 23 52.41 -35.45 -0.01
CA ASN A 23 52.43 -35.35 1.47
C ASN A 23 52.64 -33.98 2.19
N ARG A 24 51.69 -33.57 3.07
CA ARG A 24 51.99 -33.26 4.50
C ARG A 24 50.74 -33.10 5.40
N LYS A 25 50.94 -33.53 6.65
CA LYS A 25 49.99 -33.80 7.75
C LYS A 25 49.70 -32.57 8.66
N HIS A 26 48.54 -32.63 9.32
CA HIS A 26 48.15 -32.25 10.70
C HIS A 26 48.97 -31.23 11.51
N GLY A 27 48.27 -30.31 12.22
CA GLY A 27 48.78 -29.69 13.46
C GLY A 27 47.96 -28.54 14.06
N LYS A 28 47.25 -28.79 15.17
CA LYS A 28 46.69 -27.80 16.13
C LYS A 28 47.77 -26.86 16.70
N LYS A 29 47.44 -25.58 16.98
CA LYS A 29 47.66 -24.91 18.30
C LYS A 29 47.15 -23.45 18.36
N LYS A 30 46.55 -23.10 19.51
CA LYS A 30 46.28 -21.75 20.04
C LYS A 30 47.49 -21.24 20.84
N SER A 31 47.73 -19.92 20.85
CA SER A 31 48.15 -19.09 22.01
C SER A 31 48.25 -17.61 21.58
N LYS A 32 47.51 -16.65 22.14
CA LYS A 32 47.69 -15.89 23.42
C LYS A 32 48.99 -15.06 23.49
N SER A 33 48.85 -13.73 23.50
CA SER A 33 49.55 -12.68 24.30
C SER A 33 49.14 -11.30 23.69
N ASP A 34 48.98 -10.14 24.33
CA ASP A 34 49.24 -9.64 25.68
C ASP A 34 48.34 -8.42 26.01
N ALA A 35 48.06 -8.26 27.29
CA ALA A 35 47.45 -7.08 27.89
C ALA A 35 48.49 -6.02 28.22
N ARG A 36 48.16 -4.72 28.11
CA ARG A 36 48.83 -3.67 28.89
C ARG A 36 47.88 -2.52 29.25
N SER A 37 47.58 -2.45 30.54
CA SER A 37 47.00 -1.32 31.26
C SER A 37 48.12 -0.39 31.76
N LYS A 38 47.96 0.94 31.66
CA LYS A 38 47.99 1.87 32.82
C LYS A 38 48.00 3.37 32.41
N LYS A 39 47.10 4.08 33.09
CA LYS A 39 46.91 5.52 33.38
C LYS A 39 48.16 6.31 33.80
N ARG A 40 48.21 7.61 33.44
CA ARG A 40 48.37 8.85 34.27
C ARG A 40 48.52 10.05 33.31
N ALA A 41 47.74 11.14 33.30
CA ALA A 41 47.25 12.11 34.30
C ALA A 41 48.03 13.45 34.24
N GLY A 42 47.30 14.55 33.99
CA GLY A 42 47.70 15.96 34.11
C GLY A 42 46.54 16.83 33.64
N ALA A 43 45.57 17.20 34.48
CA ALA A 43 45.57 18.29 35.48
C ALA A 43 45.26 19.66 34.85
N GLY A 44 44.04 20.13 35.12
CA GLY A 44 43.54 21.48 34.82
C GLY A 44 42.13 21.61 35.37
N LYS A 45 42.01 21.93 36.66
CA LYS A 45 40.75 22.24 37.35
C LYS A 45 40.40 23.71 37.10
N THR A 46 39.15 23.98 36.74
CA THR A 46 38.41 25.12 37.30
C THR A 46 37.03 24.61 37.71
N SER A 47 36.74 24.86 38.98
CA SER A 47 35.52 24.58 39.71
C SER A 47 34.33 25.38 39.18
N GLU A 48 33.12 24.81 39.23
CA GLU A 48 31.97 25.37 39.98
C GLU A 48 30.76 24.42 39.95
N SER A 49 30.10 24.32 41.13
CA SER A 49 28.75 23.83 41.48
C SER A 49 28.13 22.65 40.70
N PHE A 50 27.94 21.46 41.28
CA PHE A 50 26.86 21.13 42.24
C PHE A 50 25.48 21.49 41.70
N ASP A 51 24.98 20.70 40.74
CA ASP A 51 23.56 20.39 40.46
C ASP A 51 23.52 19.49 39.22
N ASP A 52 23.91 18.22 39.37
CA ASP A 52 23.96 17.28 38.23
C ASP A 52 23.45 15.88 38.60
N TYR A 53 22.80 15.73 39.77
CA TYR A 53 22.27 14.45 40.24
C TYR A 53 20.82 14.17 39.78
N GLU A 54 20.05 15.20 39.38
CA GLU A 54 18.67 15.02 38.90
C GLU A 54 18.59 14.62 37.41
N ASP A 55 19.61 14.93 36.59
CA ASP A 55 19.65 14.58 35.15
C ASP A 55 20.01 13.09 34.93
N TYR A 56 20.71 12.44 35.87
CA TYR A 56 21.01 11.00 35.78
C TYR A 56 19.78 10.13 36.06
N GLU A 57 18.94 10.49 37.03
CA GLU A 57 17.73 9.73 37.33
C GLU A 57 16.67 9.90 36.24
N GLU A 58 16.51 11.11 35.68
CA GLU A 58 15.63 11.33 34.53
C GLU A 58 16.12 10.58 33.27
N ARG A 59 17.42 10.58 32.97
CA ARG A 59 17.98 9.78 31.85
C ARG A 59 17.88 8.27 32.07
N GLU A 60 18.07 7.79 33.30
CA GLU A 60 17.83 6.39 33.67
C GLU A 60 16.34 6.04 33.57
N ALA A 61 15.43 6.92 33.98
CA ALA A 61 14.00 6.72 33.91
C ALA A 61 13.48 6.75 32.46
N VAL A 62 13.96 7.67 31.63
CA VAL A 62 13.68 7.72 30.18
C VAL A 62 14.27 6.49 29.48
N SER A 63 15.51 6.09 29.80
CA SER A 63 16.11 4.88 29.21
C SER A 63 15.45 3.58 29.68
N LYS A 64 14.95 3.53 30.92
CA LYS A 64 14.16 2.39 31.44
C LYS A 64 12.75 2.39 30.85
N ALA A 65 12.14 3.55 30.62
CA ALA A 65 10.87 3.68 29.93
C ALA A 65 11.01 3.28 28.45
N ASP A 66 12.05 3.72 27.74
CA ASP A 66 12.35 3.32 26.36
C ASP A 66 12.68 1.83 26.26
N LYS A 67 13.42 1.26 27.21
CA LYS A 67 13.66 -0.19 27.30
C LYS A 67 12.41 -0.99 27.63
N LYS A 68 11.46 -0.40 28.37
CA LYS A 68 10.17 -1.02 28.69
C LYS A 68 9.22 -0.97 27.49
N VAL A 69 9.20 0.13 26.75
CA VAL A 69 8.46 0.30 25.49
C VAL A 69 9.03 -0.59 24.38
N SER A 70 10.35 -0.75 24.30
CA SER A 70 10.99 -1.62 23.30
C SER A 70 10.72 -3.11 23.51
N LYS A 71 10.43 -3.53 24.75
CA LYS A 71 10.11 -4.93 25.08
C LYS A 71 8.70 -5.34 24.63
N ASP A 72 7.77 -4.37 24.55
CA ASP A 72 6.37 -4.60 24.14
C ASP A 72 6.10 -4.25 22.67
N ARG A 73 7.02 -3.55 21.98
CA ARG A 73 6.86 -3.26 20.56
C ARG A 73 7.23 -4.49 19.72
N PRO A 74 6.33 -4.94 18.83
CA PRO A 74 6.64 -6.08 17.98
C PRO A 74 7.86 -5.77 17.09
N GLY A 75 8.93 -6.56 17.19
CA GLY A 75 10.18 -6.35 16.44
C GLY A 75 10.07 -6.69 14.95
N LEU A 76 10.92 -6.11 14.10
CA LEU A 76 10.84 -6.23 12.63
C LEU A 76 10.76 -7.67 12.10
N PHE A 77 11.51 -8.59 12.72
CA PHE A 77 11.56 -10.02 12.34
C PHE A 77 10.50 -10.87 13.04
N ALA A 78 9.68 -10.28 13.92
CA ALA A 78 8.59 -11.02 14.53
C ALA A 78 7.49 -11.29 13.48
N PRO A 79 6.87 -12.48 13.52
CA PRO A 79 5.76 -12.81 12.63
C PRO A 79 4.56 -11.88 12.87
N MET A 80 3.68 -11.82 11.87
CA MET A 80 2.42 -11.09 11.94
C MET A 80 1.33 -11.93 11.28
N THR A 81 0.23 -12.14 12.00
CA THR A 81 -0.94 -12.86 11.48
C THR A 81 -2.02 -11.87 11.12
N LEU A 82 -2.49 -11.95 9.88
CA LEU A 82 -3.59 -11.17 9.33
C LEU A 82 -4.67 -12.14 8.91
N ARG A 83 -5.80 -12.13 9.62
CA ARG A 83 -6.82 -13.18 9.47
C ARG A 83 -6.19 -14.57 9.61
N GLU A 84 -6.28 -15.41 8.59
CA GLU A 84 -5.72 -16.77 8.61
C GLU A 84 -4.31 -16.86 8.02
N VAL A 85 -3.76 -15.72 7.56
CA VAL A 85 -2.45 -15.68 6.88
C VAL A 85 -1.39 -15.20 7.84
N THR A 86 -0.41 -16.05 8.13
CA THR A 86 0.75 -15.71 8.95
C THR A 86 1.95 -15.37 8.08
N VAL A 87 2.42 -14.14 8.23
CA VAL A 87 3.62 -13.62 7.55
C VAL A 87 4.83 -13.80 8.48
N ARG A 88 5.92 -14.38 7.97
CA ARG A 88 7.11 -14.73 8.79
C ARG A 88 7.85 -13.54 9.40
N ASN A 89 7.66 -12.33 8.87
CA ASN A 89 8.23 -11.08 9.38
C ASN A 89 7.45 -9.86 8.83
N ARG A 90 7.80 -8.66 9.31
CA ARG A 90 7.16 -7.40 8.89
C ARG A 90 7.89 -6.66 7.76
N ILE A 91 8.71 -7.36 6.98
CA ILE A 91 9.43 -6.81 5.82
C ILE A 91 8.71 -7.28 4.56
N TRP A 92 7.94 -6.40 3.93
CA TRP A 92 7.13 -6.74 2.76
C TRP A 92 7.60 -6.01 1.52
N LEU A 93 7.64 -6.71 0.39
CA LEU A 93 7.95 -6.09 -0.89
C LEU A 93 6.71 -5.31 -1.35
N PRO A 94 6.80 -3.98 -1.55
CA PRO A 94 5.70 -3.22 -2.11
C PRO A 94 5.50 -3.56 -3.59
N PRO A 95 4.29 -3.30 -4.13
CA PRO A 95 4.03 -3.45 -5.56
C PRO A 95 4.86 -2.43 -6.35
N MET A 96 5.72 -2.93 -7.24
CA MET A 96 6.61 -2.11 -8.08
C MET A 96 6.47 -2.57 -9.52
N CYS A 97 5.82 -1.78 -10.37
CA CYS A 97 5.66 -2.09 -11.78
C CYS A 97 7.00 -2.31 -12.46
N THR A 98 7.10 -3.41 -13.20
CA THR A 98 8.31 -3.77 -13.94
C THR A 98 8.16 -3.54 -15.44
N TYR A 99 6.93 -3.29 -15.92
CA TYR A 99 6.61 -3.01 -17.32
C TYR A 99 7.18 -4.07 -18.27
N SER A 100 7.11 -5.34 -17.88
CA SER A 100 7.79 -6.45 -18.53
C SER A 100 6.86 -7.47 -19.20
N SER A 101 5.58 -7.13 -19.39
CA SER A 101 4.63 -7.90 -20.21
C SER A 101 4.75 -7.49 -21.68
N PHE A 102 5.84 -7.91 -22.34
CA PHE A 102 6.18 -7.43 -23.69
C PHE A 102 5.23 -7.91 -24.79
N ALA A 103 4.51 -9.01 -24.55
CA ALA A 103 3.44 -9.47 -25.44
C ALA A 103 2.18 -8.57 -25.37
N ARG A 104 2.12 -7.65 -24.39
CA ARG A 104 1.02 -6.69 -24.17
C ARG A 104 -0.34 -7.36 -23.92
N ASP A 105 -0.32 -8.61 -23.46
CA ASP A 105 -1.48 -9.44 -23.12
C ASP A 105 -1.76 -9.49 -21.60
N GLY A 106 -0.99 -8.73 -20.81
CA GLY A 106 -1.10 -8.69 -19.36
C GLY A 106 -0.53 -9.92 -18.66
N ARG A 107 0.08 -10.86 -19.38
CA ARG A 107 0.61 -12.08 -18.77
C ARG A 107 2.01 -11.83 -18.20
N PRO A 108 2.32 -12.43 -17.04
CA PRO A 108 3.69 -12.47 -16.54
C PRO A 108 4.57 -13.32 -17.46
N THR A 109 5.88 -13.11 -17.32
CA THR A 109 6.94 -13.67 -18.16
C THR A 109 8.02 -14.29 -17.26
N PRO A 110 9.00 -15.03 -17.81
CA PRO A 110 10.12 -15.55 -17.03
C PRO A 110 10.88 -14.52 -16.18
N PHE A 111 10.89 -13.27 -16.64
CA PHE A 111 11.42 -12.16 -15.87
C PHE A 111 10.71 -12.00 -14.51
N HIS A 112 9.39 -12.10 -14.48
CA HIS A 112 8.60 -11.87 -13.26
C HIS A 112 8.81 -12.97 -12.23
N TYR A 113 8.96 -14.22 -12.66
CA TYR A 113 9.35 -15.30 -11.76
C TYR A 113 10.72 -15.05 -11.14
N GLN A 114 11.73 -14.81 -11.97
CA GLN A 114 13.07 -14.51 -11.46
C GLN A 114 13.05 -13.29 -10.53
N HIS A 115 12.25 -12.27 -10.86
CA HIS A 115 12.08 -11.08 -10.04
C HIS A 115 11.49 -11.45 -8.67
N TYR A 116 10.23 -11.90 -8.61
CA TYR A 116 9.49 -12.08 -7.37
C TYR A 116 10.02 -13.22 -6.50
N VAL A 117 10.34 -14.37 -7.10
CA VAL A 117 10.83 -15.54 -6.35
C VAL A 117 12.19 -15.26 -5.71
N SER A 118 13.08 -14.52 -6.39
CA SER A 118 14.35 -14.10 -5.78
C SER A 118 14.15 -13.19 -4.56
N ARG A 119 13.13 -12.32 -4.54
CA ARG A 119 12.82 -11.49 -3.36
C ARG A 119 12.23 -12.35 -2.24
N ALA A 120 11.40 -13.32 -2.58
CA ALA A 120 10.91 -14.30 -1.61
C ALA A 120 12.08 -15.07 -0.95
N PHE A 121 13.06 -15.56 -1.73
CA PHE A 121 14.27 -16.19 -1.18
C PHE A 121 15.14 -15.22 -0.36
N GLY A 122 15.15 -13.94 -0.72
CA GLY A 122 15.86 -12.89 0.02
C GLY A 122 15.32 -12.60 1.43
N GLY A 123 14.23 -13.23 1.84
CA GLY A 123 13.72 -13.16 3.22
C GLY A 123 12.50 -12.25 3.42
N PHE A 124 11.95 -11.65 2.37
CA PHE A 124 10.69 -10.88 2.46
C PHE A 124 9.58 -11.76 3.04
N GLY A 125 8.85 -11.26 4.04
CA GLY A 125 7.74 -11.99 4.64
C GLY A 125 6.55 -12.13 3.70
N MET A 126 6.25 -11.07 2.96
CA MET A 126 5.20 -11.02 1.95
C MET A 126 5.75 -10.35 0.69
N VAL A 127 5.36 -10.87 -0.46
CA VAL A 127 5.68 -10.29 -1.77
C VAL A 127 4.38 -9.83 -2.39
N ILE A 128 4.16 -8.51 -2.42
CA ILE A 128 3.02 -7.91 -3.11
C ILE A 128 3.45 -7.67 -4.56
N VAL A 129 2.94 -8.47 -5.49
CA VAL A 129 3.24 -8.29 -6.92
C VAL A 129 2.66 -6.98 -7.41
N GLU A 130 3.26 -6.46 -8.48
CA GLU A 130 2.96 -5.15 -9.03
C GLU A 130 1.48 -4.91 -9.36
N SER A 131 1.14 -3.62 -9.52
CA SER A 131 -0.17 -3.16 -9.97
C SER A 131 -0.63 -3.96 -11.19
N THR A 132 -1.61 -4.82 -10.97
CA THR A 132 -2.17 -5.74 -11.95
C THR A 132 -3.55 -5.23 -12.36
N ALA A 133 -3.72 -4.96 -13.65
CA ALA A 133 -4.92 -4.33 -14.17
C ALA A 133 -6.14 -5.27 -14.14
N VAL A 134 -7.26 -4.75 -13.67
CA VAL A 134 -8.54 -5.48 -13.62
C VAL A 134 -9.29 -5.48 -14.96
N ALA A 135 -8.87 -4.61 -15.89
CA ALA A 135 -9.36 -4.51 -17.25
C ALA A 135 -8.21 -4.08 -18.19
N PRO A 136 -8.23 -4.44 -19.50
CA PRO A 136 -7.17 -4.07 -20.44
C PRO A 136 -6.86 -2.57 -20.48
N GLU A 137 -7.91 -1.74 -20.49
CA GLU A 137 -7.86 -0.28 -20.50
C GLU A 137 -7.42 0.33 -19.15
N GLY A 138 -7.41 -0.49 -18.10
CA GLY A 138 -7.00 -0.11 -16.75
C GLY A 138 -5.49 -0.19 -16.50
N ARG A 139 -4.70 -0.65 -17.48
CA ARG A 139 -3.23 -0.68 -17.39
C ARG A 139 -2.64 0.73 -17.36
N ILE A 140 -1.51 0.92 -16.68
CA ILE A 140 -0.75 2.18 -16.72
C ILE A 140 -0.07 2.28 -18.08
N THR A 141 0.60 1.22 -18.52
CA THR A 141 1.34 1.13 -19.79
C THR A 141 0.93 -0.11 -20.58
N PRO A 142 1.20 -0.18 -21.90
CA PRO A 142 0.93 -1.39 -22.68
C PRO A 142 1.65 -2.65 -22.17
N CYS A 143 2.71 -2.50 -21.37
CA CYS A 143 3.54 -3.59 -20.85
C CYS A 143 3.24 -3.96 -19.39
N ASP A 144 2.12 -3.48 -18.84
CA ASP A 144 1.64 -3.84 -17.50
C ASP A 144 1.03 -5.25 -17.47
N LEU A 145 1.04 -5.83 -16.28
CA LEU A 145 0.34 -7.08 -15.98
C LEU A 145 -1.17 -6.88 -15.83
N GLY A 146 -1.89 -7.99 -16.02
CA GLY A 146 -3.34 -8.07 -16.05
C GLY A 146 -3.90 -9.29 -15.33
N LEU A 147 -5.15 -9.17 -14.90
CA LEU A 147 -5.95 -10.27 -14.38
C LEU A 147 -7.44 -10.08 -14.69
N TRP A 148 -7.73 -9.68 -15.93
CA TRP A 148 -9.08 -9.40 -16.43
C TRP A 148 -9.75 -10.63 -17.08
N GLU A 149 -8.97 -11.65 -17.44
CA GLU A 149 -9.49 -12.90 -18.04
C GLU A 149 -8.98 -14.16 -17.33
N ASP A 150 -9.71 -15.27 -17.47
CA ASP A 150 -9.37 -16.54 -16.81
C ASP A 150 -8.09 -17.15 -17.37
N GLY A 151 -7.79 -16.91 -18.64
CA GLY A 151 -6.54 -17.37 -19.28
C GLY A 151 -5.27 -16.83 -18.61
N GLN A 152 -5.36 -15.75 -17.83
CA GLN A 152 -4.25 -15.16 -17.08
C GLN A 152 -3.99 -15.88 -15.74
N ILE A 153 -4.91 -16.68 -15.22
CA ILE A 153 -4.76 -17.39 -13.93
C ILE A 153 -3.55 -18.32 -13.96
N ASP A 154 -3.47 -19.19 -14.96
CA ASP A 154 -2.42 -20.21 -15.05
C ASP A 154 -1.03 -19.59 -15.27
N ALA A 155 -0.98 -18.42 -15.92
CA ALA A 155 0.26 -17.68 -16.09
C ALA A 155 0.85 -17.21 -14.74
N TRP A 156 0.04 -17.07 -13.69
CA TRP A 156 0.49 -16.66 -12.36
C TRP A 156 0.84 -17.81 -11.43
N ARG A 157 0.19 -18.99 -11.56
CA ARG A 157 0.30 -20.11 -10.61
C ARG A 157 1.73 -20.47 -10.25
N TRP A 158 2.58 -20.66 -11.26
CA TRP A 158 3.97 -21.07 -11.06
C TRP A 158 4.83 -20.01 -10.34
N ILE A 159 4.51 -18.72 -10.48
CA ILE A 159 5.17 -17.63 -9.72
C ILE A 159 4.68 -17.62 -8.27
N VAL A 160 3.38 -17.73 -8.08
CA VAL A 160 2.75 -17.80 -6.75
C VAL A 160 3.30 -19.00 -5.96
N ASP A 161 3.38 -20.16 -6.59
CA ASP A 161 3.93 -21.38 -6.00
C ASP A 161 5.40 -21.19 -5.63
N GLY A 162 6.23 -20.60 -6.51
CA GLY A 162 7.62 -20.29 -6.20
C GLY A 162 7.80 -19.31 -5.03
N ILE A 163 6.95 -18.29 -4.90
CA ILE A 163 6.95 -17.37 -3.75
C ILE A 163 6.62 -18.13 -2.45
N ARG A 164 5.61 -19.00 -2.50
CA ARG A 164 5.16 -19.80 -1.36
C ARG A 164 6.23 -20.81 -0.92
N GLU A 165 6.85 -21.50 -1.86
CA GLU A 165 7.95 -22.45 -1.61
C GLU A 165 9.17 -21.77 -0.97
N ALA A 166 9.45 -20.53 -1.34
CA ALA A 166 10.48 -19.70 -0.69
C ALA A 166 10.09 -19.19 0.71
N GLY A 167 8.89 -19.54 1.20
CA GLY A 167 8.40 -19.24 2.54
C GLY A 167 7.86 -17.81 2.73
N ALA A 168 7.52 -17.12 1.64
CA ALA A 168 6.87 -15.82 1.67
C ALA A 168 5.37 -15.93 1.31
N VAL A 169 4.57 -14.97 1.76
CA VAL A 169 3.16 -14.87 1.39
C VAL A 169 3.03 -14.18 0.01
N PRO A 170 2.50 -14.85 -1.02
CA PRO A 170 2.18 -14.21 -2.29
C PRO A 170 0.95 -13.32 -2.14
N ALA A 171 1.09 -12.04 -2.45
CA ALA A 171 0.03 -11.06 -2.45
C ALA A 171 0.00 -10.30 -3.79
N ILE A 172 -1.13 -9.68 -4.12
CA ILE A 172 -1.31 -8.95 -5.37
C ILE A 172 -1.92 -7.57 -5.13
N GLN A 173 -1.49 -6.58 -5.90
CA GLN A 173 -2.16 -5.29 -5.97
C GLN A 173 -3.05 -5.22 -7.23
N LEU A 174 -4.36 -5.03 -7.06
CA LEU A 174 -5.32 -4.84 -8.14
C LEU A 174 -5.52 -3.34 -8.41
N ASN A 175 -5.49 -2.94 -9.69
CA ASN A 175 -5.52 -1.53 -10.08
C ASN A 175 -6.36 -1.27 -11.33
N HIS A 176 -6.77 -0.02 -11.47
CA HIS A 176 -7.20 0.60 -12.72
C HIS A 176 -6.62 2.02 -12.79
N ALA A 177 -5.81 2.32 -13.81
CA ALA A 177 -5.03 3.56 -13.88
C ALA A 177 -5.86 4.82 -14.21
N GLY A 178 -7.06 4.65 -14.76
CA GLY A 178 -7.98 5.77 -15.07
C GLY A 178 -7.33 6.78 -16.02
N ARG A 179 -7.38 8.09 -15.71
CA ARG A 179 -6.78 9.13 -16.58
C ARG A 179 -5.27 9.05 -16.78
N LYS A 180 -4.57 8.23 -15.99
CA LYS A 180 -3.12 7.98 -16.12
C LYS A 180 -2.81 6.65 -16.83
N ALA A 181 -3.83 5.98 -17.37
CA ALA A 181 -3.66 4.82 -18.24
C ALA A 181 -3.04 5.22 -19.58
N SER A 182 -2.65 4.21 -20.38
CA SER A 182 -2.09 4.40 -21.72
C SER A 182 -0.89 5.37 -21.75
N THR A 183 0.02 5.24 -20.78
CA THR A 183 1.26 6.02 -20.69
C THR A 183 2.47 5.19 -21.10
N GLY A 184 3.53 5.86 -21.54
CA GLY A 184 4.74 5.21 -22.01
C GLY A 184 5.57 4.53 -20.92
N CYS A 185 6.49 3.69 -21.37
CA CYS A 185 7.50 3.02 -20.55
C CYS A 185 8.75 2.76 -21.37
N PHE A 186 9.84 2.33 -20.72
CA PHE A 186 11.12 2.08 -21.39
C PHE A 186 11.04 1.12 -22.60
N ALA A 187 10.07 0.21 -22.62
CA ALA A 187 9.91 -0.78 -23.70
C ALA A 187 9.14 -0.24 -24.92
N VAL A 188 8.28 0.77 -24.74
CA VAL A 188 7.42 1.33 -25.80
C VAL A 188 7.85 2.76 -26.16
N GLY A 189 8.66 3.42 -25.33
CA GLY A 189 8.94 4.85 -25.39
C GLY A 189 7.81 5.68 -24.75
N TYR A 190 7.75 6.96 -25.09
CA TYR A 190 6.72 7.91 -24.62
C TYR A 190 6.72 8.13 -23.09
N ASP A 191 7.90 8.11 -22.46
CA ASP A 191 8.01 8.29 -21.01
C ASP A 191 7.33 9.59 -20.55
N GLY A 192 6.34 9.45 -19.65
CA GLY A 192 5.55 10.57 -19.15
C GLY A 192 4.53 11.15 -20.13
N GLN A 193 4.30 10.49 -21.27
CA GLN A 193 3.37 10.91 -22.31
C GLN A 193 2.32 9.82 -22.57
N SER A 194 1.20 10.23 -23.17
CA SER A 194 0.21 9.28 -23.67
C SER A 194 0.73 8.54 -24.90
N VAL A 195 0.56 7.23 -24.94
CA VAL A 195 0.91 6.40 -26.08
C VAL A 195 -0.16 6.56 -27.17
N PRO A 196 0.21 6.85 -28.44
CA PRO A 196 -0.72 6.84 -29.57
C PRO A 196 -1.31 5.44 -29.83
N GLU A 197 -2.49 5.37 -30.46
CA GLU A 197 -3.18 4.09 -30.70
C GLU A 197 -2.41 3.19 -31.68
N GLU A 198 -1.77 3.80 -32.68
CA GLU A 198 -0.86 3.14 -33.61
C GLU A 198 0.38 2.53 -32.94
N ALA A 199 0.74 3.00 -31.74
CA ALA A 199 1.81 2.47 -30.91
C ALA A 199 1.30 1.48 -29.82
N GLY A 200 0.00 1.21 -29.80
CA GLY A 200 -0.66 0.32 -28.84
C GLY A 200 -1.23 1.01 -27.60
N GLY A 201 -1.40 2.33 -27.64
CA GLY A 201 -2.18 3.08 -26.65
C GLY A 201 -3.68 2.95 -26.87
N TRP A 202 -4.47 3.56 -25.98
CA TRP A 202 -5.94 3.53 -26.00
C TRP A 202 -6.55 4.79 -25.37
N PRO A 203 -7.82 5.11 -25.66
CA PRO A 203 -8.56 6.16 -24.97
C PRO A 203 -8.71 5.87 -23.47
N THR A 204 -8.47 6.88 -22.64
CA THR A 204 -8.54 6.75 -21.17
C THR A 204 -9.88 7.22 -20.63
N MET A 205 -10.19 6.81 -19.40
CA MET A 205 -11.43 7.14 -18.71
C MET A 205 -11.20 7.55 -17.27
N ALA A 206 -12.09 8.35 -16.72
CA ALA A 206 -11.98 8.93 -15.39
C ALA A 206 -13.36 9.35 -14.86
N PRO A 207 -13.47 9.83 -13.59
CA PRO A 207 -14.72 10.38 -13.08
C PRO A 207 -15.21 11.60 -13.88
N SER A 208 -14.28 12.42 -14.37
CA SER A 208 -14.54 13.66 -15.11
C SER A 208 -13.50 13.85 -16.23
N GLU A 209 -13.81 14.68 -17.23
CA GLU A 209 -12.96 14.95 -18.41
C GLU A 209 -11.78 15.89 -18.09
N ILE A 210 -11.00 15.56 -17.06
CA ILE A 210 -9.92 16.39 -16.53
C ILE A 210 -8.59 15.66 -16.73
N ALA A 211 -7.78 16.13 -17.67
CA ALA A 211 -6.46 15.59 -17.95
C ALA A 211 -5.52 15.65 -16.73
N PHE A 212 -4.56 14.72 -16.65
CA PHE A 212 -3.46 14.79 -15.69
C PHE A 212 -2.22 15.40 -16.37
N GLY A 213 -1.91 16.66 -16.07
CA GLY A 213 -0.77 17.34 -16.69
C GLY A 213 -0.93 17.42 -18.21
N GLY A 214 0.09 16.98 -18.95
CA GLY A 214 0.09 16.95 -20.43
C GLY A 214 -0.45 15.66 -21.06
N LEU A 215 -1.05 14.76 -20.28
CA LEU A 215 -1.63 13.52 -20.82
C LEU A 215 -2.93 13.81 -21.58
N ARG A 216 -3.32 12.90 -22.47
CA ARG A 216 -4.59 12.93 -23.20
C ARG A 216 -5.76 13.07 -22.21
N THR A 217 -6.70 13.97 -22.51
CA THR A 217 -7.93 14.15 -21.74
C THR A 217 -8.73 12.84 -21.71
N PRO A 218 -9.12 12.33 -20.53
CA PRO A 218 -9.94 11.13 -20.43
C PRO A 218 -11.40 11.44 -20.78
N ARG A 219 -12.16 10.41 -21.14
CA ARG A 219 -13.62 10.47 -21.16
C ARG A 219 -14.20 10.30 -19.75
N ALA A 220 -15.29 10.97 -19.43
CA ALA A 220 -16.03 10.73 -18.19
C ALA A 220 -16.77 9.38 -18.23
N LEU A 221 -16.64 8.59 -17.16
CA LEU A 221 -17.35 7.31 -16.99
C LEU A 221 -18.86 7.51 -16.83
N SER A 222 -19.67 6.62 -17.39
CA SER A 222 -21.08 6.49 -17.01
C SER A 222 -21.23 5.72 -15.70
N VAL A 223 -22.39 5.81 -15.05
CA VAL A 223 -22.70 5.02 -13.85
C VAL A 223 -22.64 3.51 -14.13
N ASP A 224 -23.14 3.07 -15.29
CA ASP A 224 -23.09 1.66 -15.68
C ASP A 224 -21.65 1.14 -15.84
N GLU A 225 -20.75 1.97 -16.37
CA GLU A 225 -19.33 1.62 -16.47
C GLU A 225 -18.66 1.57 -15.09
N ILE A 226 -19.06 2.44 -14.16
CA ILE A 226 -18.59 2.39 -12.77
C ILE A 226 -18.99 1.05 -12.13
N HIS A 227 -20.24 0.63 -12.27
CA HIS A 227 -20.71 -0.67 -11.81
C HIS A 227 -19.96 -1.83 -12.48
N GLY A 228 -19.72 -1.74 -13.79
CA GLY A 228 -18.92 -2.71 -14.53
C GLY A 228 -17.51 -2.85 -13.98
N LEU A 229 -16.86 -1.74 -13.62
CA LEU A 229 -15.53 -1.73 -13.02
C LEU A 229 -15.53 -2.31 -11.59
N VAL A 230 -16.56 -2.05 -10.78
CA VAL A 230 -16.73 -2.74 -9.48
C VAL A 230 -16.74 -4.26 -9.67
N GLY A 231 -17.51 -4.74 -10.66
CA GLY A 231 -17.52 -6.16 -11.05
C GLY A 231 -16.16 -6.66 -11.54
N ALA A 232 -15.41 -5.86 -12.31
CA ALA A 232 -14.08 -6.23 -12.78
C ALA A 232 -13.07 -6.40 -11.63
N PHE A 233 -13.10 -5.52 -10.61
CA PHE A 233 -12.29 -5.68 -9.40
C PHE A 233 -12.63 -6.97 -8.65
N ALA A 234 -13.92 -7.28 -8.48
CA ALA A 234 -14.36 -8.51 -7.83
C ALA A 234 -13.92 -9.76 -8.60
N ALA A 235 -14.09 -9.77 -9.93
CA ALA A 235 -13.67 -10.88 -10.79
C ALA A 235 -12.14 -11.08 -10.73
N ALA A 236 -11.36 -10.02 -10.83
CA ALA A 236 -9.90 -10.09 -10.70
C ALA A 236 -9.46 -10.60 -9.31
N ALA A 237 -10.16 -10.22 -8.24
CA ALA A 237 -9.92 -10.74 -6.89
C ALA A 237 -10.18 -12.25 -6.79
N GLY A 238 -11.29 -12.73 -7.35
CA GLY A 238 -11.58 -14.17 -7.44
C GLY A 238 -10.50 -14.93 -8.22
N ARG A 239 -10.07 -14.38 -9.37
CA ARG A 239 -8.97 -14.94 -10.18
C ARG A 239 -7.64 -14.97 -9.42
N ALA A 240 -7.35 -13.95 -8.62
CA ALA A 240 -6.14 -13.91 -7.81
C ALA A 240 -6.11 -15.05 -6.79
N VAL A 241 -7.23 -15.29 -6.10
CA VAL A 241 -7.37 -16.43 -5.19
C VAL A 241 -7.25 -17.76 -5.94
N ALA A 242 -7.88 -17.87 -7.12
CA ALA A 242 -7.79 -19.07 -7.96
C ALA A 242 -6.35 -19.36 -8.46
N ALA A 243 -5.55 -18.30 -8.67
CA ALA A 243 -4.12 -18.41 -8.99
C ALA A 243 -3.25 -18.75 -7.77
N GLY A 244 -3.81 -18.72 -6.55
CA GLY A 244 -3.16 -19.07 -5.29
C GLY A 244 -2.61 -17.89 -4.49
N PHE A 245 -2.91 -16.64 -4.87
CA PHE A 245 -2.55 -15.48 -4.05
C PHE A 245 -3.28 -15.55 -2.70
N GLN A 246 -2.56 -15.22 -1.63
CA GLN A 246 -3.05 -15.34 -0.26
C GLN A 246 -3.51 -14.01 0.35
N ALA A 247 -3.22 -12.87 -0.29
CA ALA A 247 -3.68 -11.56 0.14
C ALA A 247 -3.88 -10.62 -1.05
N ILE A 248 -4.82 -9.67 -0.90
CA ILE A 248 -5.19 -8.71 -1.93
C ILE A 248 -5.02 -7.29 -1.41
N GLN A 249 -4.45 -6.43 -2.25
CA GLN A 249 -4.38 -5.00 -2.06
C GLN A 249 -5.14 -4.27 -3.17
N ILE A 250 -6.11 -3.46 -2.82
CA ILE A 250 -6.83 -2.57 -3.74
C ILE A 250 -6.04 -1.27 -3.87
N HIS A 251 -5.74 -0.85 -5.10
CA HIS A 251 -4.96 0.36 -5.33
C HIS A 251 -5.84 1.63 -5.35
N ALA A 252 -5.89 2.34 -4.21
CA ALA A 252 -6.65 3.58 -4.01
C ALA A 252 -5.74 4.82 -3.84
N ALA A 253 -4.61 4.86 -4.54
CA ALA A 253 -3.55 5.85 -4.36
C ALA A 253 -2.93 6.29 -5.69
N HIS A 254 -1.87 7.09 -5.63
CA HIS A 254 -1.02 7.50 -6.76
C HIS A 254 -1.76 8.24 -7.91
N GLY A 255 -2.98 8.73 -7.64
CA GLY A 255 -3.81 9.40 -8.63
C GLY A 255 -4.36 8.47 -9.71
N TYR A 256 -4.48 7.16 -9.44
CA TYR A 256 -5.20 6.20 -10.28
C TYR A 256 -6.71 6.22 -9.99
N LEU A 257 -7.51 5.37 -10.67
CA LEU A 257 -8.95 5.58 -10.81
C LEU A 257 -9.68 5.79 -9.47
N ILE A 258 -9.48 4.91 -8.49
CA ILE A 258 -10.14 5.06 -7.18
C ILE A 258 -9.70 6.35 -6.50
N SER A 259 -8.40 6.70 -6.57
CA SER A 259 -7.89 7.98 -6.05
C SER A 259 -8.46 9.18 -6.81
N GLN A 260 -8.82 9.04 -8.09
CA GLN A 260 -9.43 10.09 -8.89
C GLN A 260 -10.86 10.37 -8.42
N PHE A 261 -11.64 9.33 -8.09
CA PHE A 261 -12.97 9.50 -7.49
C PHE A 261 -12.89 10.20 -6.12
N LEU A 262 -11.88 9.86 -5.31
CA LEU A 262 -11.70 10.43 -3.98
C LEU A 262 -11.24 11.89 -4.00
N ASP A 263 -10.62 12.39 -5.07
CA ASP A 263 -10.04 13.75 -5.12
C ASP A 263 -11.00 14.74 -5.82
N PRO A 264 -11.45 15.82 -5.14
CA PRO A 264 -12.33 16.82 -5.76
C PRO A 264 -11.64 17.58 -6.90
N LEU A 265 -10.31 17.51 -7.06
CA LEU A 265 -9.59 18.09 -8.19
C LEU A 265 -9.67 17.25 -9.48
N SER A 266 -10.22 16.03 -9.39
CA SER A 266 -10.41 15.15 -10.55
C SER A 266 -11.80 14.54 -10.67
N ASN A 267 -12.68 14.83 -9.70
CA ASN A 267 -14.05 14.37 -9.67
C ASN A 267 -14.98 15.56 -9.45
N GLU A 268 -15.48 16.09 -10.57
CA GLU A 268 -16.47 17.16 -10.66
C GLU A 268 -17.86 16.60 -10.99
N ARG A 269 -18.09 15.30 -10.74
CA ARG A 269 -19.41 14.69 -10.98
C ARG A 269 -20.47 15.32 -10.08
N ASP A 270 -21.68 15.41 -10.60
CA ASP A 270 -22.90 15.89 -9.95
C ASP A 270 -23.89 14.76 -9.61
N ASP A 271 -23.53 13.52 -9.91
CA ASP A 271 -24.28 12.31 -9.56
C ASP A 271 -23.84 11.71 -8.21
N GLU A 272 -24.32 10.50 -7.91
CA GLU A 272 -24.07 9.82 -6.63
C GLU A 272 -22.61 9.43 -6.37
N TYR A 273 -21.73 9.56 -7.38
CA TYR A 273 -20.29 9.29 -7.28
C TYR A 273 -19.44 10.57 -7.15
N GLY A 274 -20.08 11.73 -7.05
CA GLY A 274 -19.44 13.04 -6.99
C GLY A 274 -19.82 13.89 -5.77
N GLY A 275 -19.42 15.16 -5.81
CA GLY A 275 -19.75 16.13 -4.78
C GLY A 275 -19.07 15.89 -3.42
N ASP A 276 -19.86 15.54 -2.41
CA ASP A 276 -19.39 15.46 -1.04
C ASP A 276 -18.48 14.23 -0.79
N LEU A 277 -18.02 14.07 0.44
CA LEU A 277 -17.15 12.93 0.79
C LEU A 277 -17.86 11.59 0.60
N THR A 278 -19.17 11.52 0.84
CA THR A 278 -19.94 10.28 0.71
C THR A 278 -20.04 9.88 -0.75
N GLY A 279 -20.39 10.80 -1.66
CA GLY A 279 -20.43 10.49 -3.09
C GLY A 279 -19.05 10.13 -3.64
N ARG A 280 -18.01 10.92 -3.33
CA ARG A 280 -16.63 10.65 -3.78
C ARG A 280 -16.03 9.34 -3.26
N SER A 281 -16.45 8.88 -2.08
CA SER A 281 -15.98 7.60 -1.51
C SER A 281 -16.82 6.39 -1.92
N ARG A 282 -17.99 6.59 -2.53
CA ARG A 282 -18.91 5.51 -2.93
C ARG A 282 -18.22 4.43 -3.77
N PHE A 283 -17.53 4.82 -4.83
CA PHE A 283 -16.84 3.88 -5.72
C PHE A 283 -15.81 3.02 -4.97
N LEU A 284 -15.04 3.62 -4.06
CA LEU A 284 -14.09 2.88 -3.22
C LEU A 284 -14.81 1.84 -2.35
N VAL A 285 -15.88 2.25 -1.66
CA VAL A 285 -16.63 1.38 -0.75
C VAL A 285 -17.24 0.21 -1.52
N GLU A 286 -17.87 0.47 -2.67
CA GLU A 286 -18.44 -0.57 -3.53
C GLU A 286 -17.37 -1.55 -4.03
N VAL A 287 -16.20 -1.06 -4.43
CA VAL A 287 -15.07 -1.93 -4.82
C VAL A 287 -14.60 -2.79 -3.64
N VAL A 288 -14.46 -2.20 -2.45
CA VAL A 288 -14.03 -2.94 -1.24
C VAL A 288 -15.04 -4.03 -0.89
N ASP A 289 -16.34 -3.71 -0.90
CA ASP A 289 -17.41 -4.64 -0.58
C ASP A 289 -17.48 -5.78 -1.61
N ALA A 290 -17.39 -5.46 -2.91
CA ALA A 290 -17.43 -6.44 -3.98
C ALA A 290 -16.20 -7.37 -3.95
N VAL A 291 -14.99 -6.83 -3.77
CA VAL A 291 -13.77 -7.63 -3.62
C VAL A 291 -13.85 -8.51 -2.37
N ARG A 292 -14.38 -7.98 -1.25
CA ARG A 292 -14.53 -8.74 -0.02
C ARG A 292 -15.50 -9.91 -0.18
N GLY A 293 -16.61 -9.71 -0.89
CA GLY A 293 -17.60 -10.74 -1.21
C GLY A 293 -17.10 -11.81 -2.19
N ALA A 294 -16.13 -11.47 -3.04
CA ALA A 294 -15.58 -12.38 -4.05
C ALA A 294 -14.48 -13.34 -3.52
N VAL A 295 -13.99 -13.15 -2.29
CA VAL A 295 -12.83 -13.90 -1.76
C VAL A 295 -13.08 -14.49 -0.37
N PRO A 296 -12.51 -15.68 -0.04
CA PRO A 296 -12.74 -16.36 1.24
C PRO A 296 -12.42 -15.50 2.46
N GLU A 297 -13.17 -15.65 3.56
CA GLU A 297 -13.06 -14.80 4.76
C GLU A 297 -11.64 -14.74 5.35
N GLY A 298 -10.89 -15.84 5.26
CA GLY A 298 -9.51 -15.94 5.75
C GLY A 298 -8.48 -15.13 4.94
N VAL A 299 -8.79 -14.72 3.70
CA VAL A 299 -7.89 -13.95 2.82
C VAL A 299 -7.90 -12.47 3.25
N PRO A 300 -6.75 -11.87 3.61
CA PRO A 300 -6.67 -10.44 3.89
C PRO A 300 -6.94 -9.60 2.64
N VAL A 301 -7.83 -8.62 2.76
CA VAL A 301 -8.08 -7.58 1.76
C VAL A 301 -7.73 -6.24 2.38
N ARG A 302 -6.88 -5.47 1.72
CA ARG A 302 -6.40 -4.15 2.18
C ARG A 302 -6.56 -3.14 1.07
N ALA A 303 -6.61 -1.85 1.41
CA ALA A 303 -6.57 -0.77 0.44
C ALA A 303 -5.33 0.10 0.66
N HIS A 304 -4.67 0.49 -0.44
CA HIS A 304 -3.52 1.38 -0.44
C HIS A 304 -3.99 2.80 -0.71
N PHE A 305 -3.83 3.71 0.27
CA PHE A 305 -4.25 5.10 0.17
C PHE A 305 -3.07 6.07 0.04
N GLY A 306 -3.27 7.17 -0.70
CA GLY A 306 -2.35 8.30 -0.69
C GLY A 306 -2.60 9.19 0.53
N HIS A 307 -1.56 9.50 1.30
CA HIS A 307 -1.68 10.43 2.41
C HIS A 307 -1.52 11.88 1.92
N GLY A 308 -2.63 12.62 1.87
CA GLY A 308 -2.67 14.04 1.50
C GLY A 308 -2.89 14.27 0.00
N LEU A 309 -4.15 14.39 -0.41
CA LEU A 309 -4.53 14.86 -1.74
C LEU A 309 -4.35 16.40 -1.81
N GLY A 310 -3.59 16.88 -2.80
CA GLY A 310 -3.62 18.28 -3.28
C GLY A 310 -3.20 19.40 -2.30
N ARG A 311 -1.90 19.60 -2.05
CA ARG A 311 -1.37 20.78 -1.33
C ARG A 311 -1.38 22.11 -2.12
N ARG A 312 -2.05 22.22 -3.26
CA ARG A 312 -1.99 23.45 -4.07
C ARG A 312 -3.37 23.95 -4.47
N ARG A 313 -3.66 25.19 -4.02
CA ARG A 313 -4.72 26.12 -4.43
C ARG A 313 -6.11 26.04 -3.78
N LEU A 314 -6.28 25.37 -2.65
CA LEU A 314 -7.40 25.68 -1.75
C LEU A 314 -6.79 25.90 -0.37
N GLY A 315 -6.99 27.06 0.24
CA GLY A 315 -6.43 27.47 1.53
C GLY A 315 -6.95 26.68 2.73
N PHE A 316 -6.99 25.36 2.63
CA PHE A 316 -7.23 24.45 3.74
C PHE A 316 -5.89 23.95 4.24
N GLY A 317 -5.52 24.40 5.46
CA GLY A 317 -4.51 23.72 6.25
C GLY A 317 -4.90 22.26 6.52
N PRO A 318 -4.03 21.46 7.16
CA PRO A 318 -4.33 20.08 7.50
C PRO A 318 -5.48 20.07 8.52
N ASP A 319 -6.71 20.07 8.02
CA ASP A 319 -7.85 19.78 8.87
C ASP A 319 -7.80 18.28 9.12
N HIS A 320 -7.53 17.91 10.37
CA HIS A 320 -7.48 16.54 10.89
C HIS A 320 -8.80 15.74 10.70
N ARG A 321 -9.73 16.23 9.88
CA ARG A 321 -11.08 15.71 9.65
C ARG A 321 -11.24 14.82 8.42
N THR A 322 -10.26 14.76 7.51
CA THR A 322 -10.35 13.85 6.33
C THR A 322 -10.21 12.37 6.70
N ILE A 323 -9.64 12.05 7.88
CA ILE A 323 -9.52 10.66 8.38
C ILE A 323 -10.59 10.35 9.44
N GLN A 324 -11.10 11.33 10.19
CA GLN A 324 -12.16 11.07 11.19
C GLN A 324 -13.55 10.87 10.57
N GLY A 325 -13.80 11.32 9.32
CA GLY A 325 -15.08 11.13 8.64
C GLY A 325 -15.37 9.69 8.22
N ALA A 326 -14.33 8.91 7.88
CA ALA A 326 -14.47 7.51 7.48
C ALA A 326 -14.62 6.56 8.69
N GLU A 327 -14.13 6.95 9.87
CA GLU A 327 -14.35 6.19 11.13
C GLU A 327 -15.74 6.47 11.75
N GLY A 328 -16.46 7.51 11.32
CA GLY A 328 -17.70 7.99 11.94
C GLY A 328 -19.02 7.41 11.38
N ALA A 329 -19.00 6.69 10.25
CA ALA A 329 -20.21 6.15 9.62
C ALA A 329 -20.74 4.86 10.29
N TRP A 330 -20.00 4.29 11.23
CA TRP A 330 -20.35 3.06 11.93
C TRP A 330 -20.72 3.38 13.39
N ARG A 331 -22.02 3.52 13.73
CA ARG A 331 -22.68 3.08 14.99
C ARG A 331 -24.06 3.73 15.21
N ARG A 332 -25.13 2.91 15.15
CA ARG A 332 -26.03 2.65 16.31
C ARG A 332 -26.99 1.47 16.08
N CYS A 333 -26.61 0.30 16.59
CA CYS A 333 -27.54 -0.64 17.25
C CYS A 333 -26.91 -0.99 18.62
N ASP A 334 -27.74 -0.92 19.66
CA ASP A 334 -27.54 -1.35 21.05
C ASP A 334 -26.58 -0.62 21.99
N GLY A 335 -27.18 -0.04 23.04
CA GLY A 335 -26.54 0.77 24.06
C GLY A 335 -25.96 -0.02 25.23
N ARG A 336 -24.79 0.44 25.72
CA ARG A 336 -24.35 0.60 27.13
C ARG A 336 -22.91 1.19 27.16
N VAL A 337 -22.48 1.72 28.31
CA VAL A 337 -21.37 2.70 28.56
C VAL A 337 -20.20 2.05 29.34
N TYR A 338 -18.93 2.51 29.23
CA TYR A 338 -17.90 2.69 30.31
C TYR A 338 -16.57 3.41 29.83
N ARG A 339 -15.71 3.86 30.78
CA ARG A 339 -14.71 5.00 30.81
C ARG A 339 -13.32 4.84 30.10
N ARG A 340 -12.64 5.98 29.85
CA ARG A 340 -11.37 6.22 29.08
C ARG A 340 -10.12 6.46 29.97
N HIS A 341 -8.92 6.09 29.48
CA HIS A 341 -7.64 6.77 29.77
C HIS A 341 -6.90 7.12 28.45
N HIS A 342 -6.22 8.26 28.43
CA HIS A 342 -5.57 8.94 27.28
C HIS A 342 -4.05 8.71 27.28
N VAL A 343 -3.43 8.47 26.11
CA VAL A 343 -2.08 8.98 25.68
C VAL A 343 -2.07 9.00 24.13
N GLY A 344 -1.41 10.00 23.52
CA GLY A 344 -1.47 10.26 22.08
C GLY A 344 -0.16 10.09 21.29
N SER A 345 -0.34 10.33 19.98
CA SER A 345 0.63 10.68 18.92
C SER A 345 1.32 9.59 18.08
N VAL A 346 1.42 9.94 16.78
CA VAL A 346 2.24 9.47 15.64
C VAL A 346 1.94 8.11 14.98
N ASP A 347 1.49 8.11 13.71
CA ASP A 347 2.10 7.38 12.57
C ASP A 347 1.25 7.41 11.28
N SER A 348 1.93 7.28 10.13
CA SER A 348 1.35 7.08 8.80
C SER A 348 0.50 5.81 8.75
N GLY A 349 -0.81 5.96 8.50
CA GLY A 349 -1.78 4.86 8.64
C GLY A 349 -1.91 3.98 7.39
N GLN A 350 -1.57 2.70 7.52
CA GLN A 350 -2.23 1.61 6.80
C GLN A 350 -3.45 1.19 7.64
N ALA A 351 -4.63 1.15 7.04
CA ALA A 351 -5.85 0.75 7.75
C ALA A 351 -6.14 -0.74 7.49
N GLU A 352 -6.16 -1.55 8.54
CA GLU A 352 -6.77 -2.87 8.53
C GLU A 352 -8.21 -2.77 9.06
N LEU A 353 -9.18 -3.24 8.28
CA LEU A 353 -10.57 -3.31 8.69
C LEU A 353 -10.79 -4.58 9.53
N SER A 354 -10.73 -4.44 10.84
CA SER A 354 -11.17 -5.46 11.81
C SER A 354 -12.04 -4.83 12.90
N GLY A 355 -13.18 -5.45 13.18
CA GLY A 355 -14.14 -4.98 14.17
C GLY A 355 -13.66 -5.25 15.60
N ALA A 356 -13.48 -4.19 16.39
CA ALA A 356 -13.34 -4.25 17.85
C ALA A 356 -13.90 -2.98 18.50
N VAL A 357 -14.53 -3.14 19.68
CA VAL A 357 -15.48 -2.21 20.30
C VAL A 357 -14.87 -1.46 21.47
N LEU A 358 -14.88 -0.10 21.45
CA LEU A 358 -14.70 0.75 22.65
C LEU A 358 -15.46 2.11 22.49
N ARG A 359 -16.03 2.66 23.57
CA ARG A 359 -16.77 3.95 23.61
C ARG A 359 -16.24 4.87 24.72
N ALA A 360 -16.30 6.18 24.49
CA ALA A 360 -15.84 7.26 25.37
C ALA A 360 -16.94 7.76 26.35
N GLY A 361 -16.55 8.21 27.55
CA GLY A 361 -17.39 8.95 28.48
C GLY A 361 -17.07 10.45 28.46
N GLN A 362 -18.11 11.29 28.39
CA GLN A 362 -18.02 12.74 28.55
C GLN A 362 -17.92 13.10 30.03
N GLY A 363 -16.98 13.98 30.38
CA GLY A 363 -16.98 14.76 31.62
C GLY A 363 -17.01 16.24 31.25
N GLN A 364 -18.07 16.93 31.65
CA GLN A 364 -18.14 18.39 31.63
C GLN A 364 -17.12 18.95 32.63
N GLY A 365 -16.30 19.90 32.19
CA GLY A 365 -15.47 20.72 33.05
C GLY A 365 -15.39 22.11 32.44
N ARG A 366 -16.10 23.06 33.04
CA ARG A 366 -15.88 24.50 32.81
C ARG A 366 -14.48 24.84 33.30
N TYR A 367 -13.70 25.60 32.53
CA TYR A 367 -12.72 26.51 33.09
C TYR A 367 -12.62 27.78 32.24
N SER A 368 -12.68 28.88 32.97
CA SER A 368 -12.52 30.29 32.61
C SER A 368 -11.05 30.71 32.63
N GLY A 369 -10.72 31.79 31.92
CA GLY A 369 -9.45 32.53 31.93
C GLY A 369 -9.08 32.90 30.50
N ASP A 370 -9.47 34.05 29.94
CA ASP A 370 -9.24 35.46 30.32
C ASP A 370 -7.78 35.94 30.12
N ARG A 371 -7.70 37.13 29.50
CA ARG A 371 -6.54 37.93 29.06
C ARG A 371 -5.80 37.42 27.82
N GLY A 372 -5.53 38.22 26.79
CA GLY A 372 -5.64 39.68 26.61
C GLY A 372 -4.58 40.07 25.57
N GLY A 373 -4.95 40.90 24.60
CA GLY A 373 -4.02 41.35 23.55
C GLY A 373 -4.74 42.00 22.37
N SER A 374 -5.02 43.29 22.52
CA SER A 374 -5.77 44.16 21.62
C SER A 374 -4.92 44.79 20.50
N TYR A 375 -5.65 45.43 19.57
CA TYR A 375 -5.27 46.36 18.47
C TYR A 375 -5.07 45.70 17.09
N HIS A 376 -5.72 46.09 15.98
CA HIS A 376 -6.39 47.36 15.64
C HIS A 376 -7.68 47.17 14.82
N GLN A 377 -8.58 48.12 15.05
CA GLN A 377 -9.90 48.38 14.46
C GLN A 377 -9.79 48.97 13.05
N ALA A 378 -10.69 48.57 12.15
CA ALA A 378 -11.24 49.40 11.10
C ALA A 378 -12.72 49.03 10.90
N GLU A 379 -13.60 49.96 11.27
CA GLU A 379 -15.04 49.99 10.99
C GLU A 379 -15.27 50.34 9.50
N ALA A 380 -16.43 50.26 8.85
CA ALA A 380 -17.83 50.11 9.26
C ALA A 380 -18.69 49.69 8.04
N GLY A 381 -19.90 49.18 8.34
CA GLY A 381 -21.07 49.14 7.45
C GLY A 381 -21.56 47.70 7.19
N GLY A 382 -22.71 47.21 7.67
CA GLY A 382 -23.84 47.81 8.35
C GLY A 382 -25.12 47.11 7.86
N GLN A 383 -25.87 46.48 8.78
CA GLN A 383 -27.28 46.03 8.70
C GLN A 383 -27.57 44.85 7.74
N ASP A 384 -28.32 43.79 8.07
CA ASP A 384 -29.42 43.63 9.02
C ASP A 384 -29.46 42.22 9.65
N SER A 385 -29.98 42.17 10.88
CA SER A 385 -30.24 40.96 11.66
C SER A 385 -31.74 40.81 11.92
N GLY A 386 -32.29 39.60 11.70
CA GLY A 386 -33.61 39.23 12.24
C GLY A 386 -33.94 37.74 12.06
N PRO A 387 -34.65 37.08 13.01
CA PRO A 387 -34.34 35.70 13.40
C PRO A 387 -35.52 34.73 13.25
N TRP A 388 -35.31 33.47 12.84
CA TRP A 388 -36.29 32.41 13.12
C TRP A 388 -35.65 31.04 13.36
N ARG A 389 -35.75 30.57 14.61
CA ARG A 389 -35.72 29.15 14.96
C ARG A 389 -37.16 28.62 15.06
N SER A 390 -37.32 27.36 14.66
CA SER A 390 -38.33 26.36 15.08
C SER A 390 -39.65 26.22 14.28
N ARG A 391 -39.78 25.05 13.63
CA ARG A 391 -40.88 24.03 13.69
C ARG A 391 -40.66 23.06 12.52
N CYS A 392 -40.18 21.83 12.73
CA CYS A 392 -40.92 20.61 13.06
C CYS A 392 -42.03 20.20 12.07
N ARG A 393 -41.77 19.04 11.42
CA ARG A 393 -42.69 18.01 10.88
C ARG A 393 -43.17 18.14 9.43
N GLY A 394 -43.02 17.01 8.72
CA GLY A 394 -43.54 16.68 7.39
C GLY A 394 -42.82 15.40 6.93
N ASP A 395 -43.17 14.25 7.50
CA ASP A 395 -44.08 13.24 6.91
C ASP A 395 -43.48 12.50 5.71
N TRP A 396 -42.99 11.28 6.00
CA TRP A 396 -42.66 10.23 5.05
C TRP A 396 -43.92 9.41 4.74
N PRO A 397 -44.29 9.15 3.48
CA PRO A 397 -45.19 8.06 3.15
C PRO A 397 -44.42 6.73 3.12
N ARG A 398 -44.91 5.78 3.93
CA ARG A 398 -44.62 4.35 3.84
C ARG A 398 -45.40 3.71 2.68
N ARG A 399 -44.87 2.58 2.20
CA ARG A 399 -45.41 1.57 1.25
C ARG A 399 -45.11 1.94 -0.21
N ILE A 400 -44.61 1.02 -1.04
CA ILE A 400 -45.16 -0.30 -1.41
C ILE A 400 -43.97 -1.27 -1.67
N ALA A 401 -43.88 -2.36 -0.89
CA ALA A 401 -44.00 -3.78 -1.27
C ALA A 401 -42.80 -4.33 -2.06
#